data_AF-A0A9J6F8P5-F1
#
_entry.id   AF-A0A9J6F8P5-F1
#
_cell.length_a   1.000
_cell.length_b   1.000
_cell.length_c   1.000
_cell.angle_alpha   90.00
_cell.angle_beta   90.00
_cell.angle_gamma   90.00
#
_symmetry.space_group_name_H-M   'P 1'
#
loop_
_entity.id
_entity.type
_entity.pdbx_description
1 polymer ?
#
loop_
_entity_poly.entity_id
_entity_poly.type
_entity_poly.pdbx_seq_one_letter_code
_entity_poly.pdbx_strand_id
1 'polypeptide(L)'
;MLALKFHHLAFLIRTCSKFVRDRAAGGSKRRRRRQGPAKRRRRVLLEPLIKTWLRGRDEDDFPVVLEKLLRQSVREFPYHECSILQQLVHTLSGVEVGNEPSAISILAEAVRGQKGFDQGASCTACGEPQADKRCSACKSVQYCGVPCQKLHWFTHKRHCARLAEEYKKALAQKEAQEKESTTEEQTTEESSNGCPDESDNTQSTSECASGTPIETA
;
A
#
# COMPACT_ATOMS: atom_id res chain seq x y z
N MET A 1 -0.19 6.63 21.51
CA MET A 1 0.53 5.61 20.72
C MET A 1 0.64 4.26 21.42
N LEU A 2 1.22 4.17 22.62
CA LEU A 2 1.45 2.89 23.31
C LEU A 2 0.15 2.12 23.63
N ALA A 3 -0.90 2.81 24.07
CA ALA A 3 -2.21 2.21 24.34
C ALA A 3 -2.82 1.51 23.11
N LEU A 4 -2.75 2.15 21.92
CA LEU A 4 -3.27 1.57 20.69
C LEU A 4 -2.51 0.29 20.30
N LYS A 5 -1.17 0.29 20.44
CA LYS A 5 -0.34 -0.89 20.17
C LYS A 5 -0.72 -2.06 21.07
N PHE A 6 -0.85 -1.81 22.38
CA PHE A 6 -1.25 -2.85 23.33
C PHE A 6 -2.68 -3.33 23.13
N HIS A 7 -3.61 -2.42 22.80
CA HIS A 7 -4.97 -2.79 22.46
C HIS A 7 -5.02 -3.71 21.24
N HIS A 8 -4.34 -3.31 20.16
CA HIS A 8 -4.31 -4.10 18.93
C HIS A 8 -3.69 -5.49 19.18
N LEU A 9 -2.59 -5.55 19.92
CA LEU A 9 -1.97 -6.81 20.33
C LEU A 9 -2.93 -7.67 21.16
N ALA A 10 -3.59 -7.09 22.16
CA ALA A 10 -4.56 -7.79 23.01
C ALA A 10 -5.76 -8.29 22.20
N PHE A 11 -6.28 -7.49 21.27
CA PHE A 11 -7.36 -7.84 20.36
C PHE A 11 -6.98 -9.04 19.47
N LEU A 12 -5.78 -9.02 18.88
CA LEU A 12 -5.27 -10.15 18.09
C LEU A 12 -5.07 -11.42 18.93
N ILE A 13 -4.52 -11.30 20.14
CA ILE A 13 -4.36 -12.43 21.07
C ILE A 13 -5.72 -13.02 21.44
N ARG A 14 -6.73 -12.19 21.75
CA ARG A 14 -8.09 -12.64 22.05
C ARG A 14 -8.71 -13.37 20.86
N THR A 15 -8.54 -12.83 19.65
CA THR A 15 -9.02 -13.45 18.41
C THR A 15 -8.37 -14.82 18.18
N CYS A 16 -7.05 -14.91 18.33
CA CYS A 16 -6.32 -16.18 18.21
C CYS A 16 -6.75 -17.18 19.28
N SER A 17 -6.93 -16.72 20.52
CA SER A 17 -7.34 -17.57 21.65
C SER A 17 -8.76 -18.10 21.47
N LYS A 18 -9.69 -17.27 21.00
CA LYS A 18 -11.05 -17.67 20.64
C LYS A 18 -11.03 -18.76 19.57
N PHE A 19 -10.31 -18.55 18.48
CA PHE A 19 -10.18 -19.53 17.40
C PHE A 19 -9.63 -20.89 17.87
N VAL A 20 -8.61 -20.88 18.73
CA VAL A 20 -8.03 -22.11 19.29
C VAL A 20 -9.03 -22.84 20.19
N ARG A 21 -9.79 -22.11 21.04
CA ARG A 21 -10.83 -22.69 21.90
C ARG A 21 -11.98 -23.29 21.08
N ASP A 22 -12.47 -22.58 20.08
CA ASP A 22 -13.57 -23.04 19.22
C ASP A 22 -13.19 -24.35 18.50
N ARG A 23 -11.93 -24.46 18.06
CA ARG A 23 -11.40 -25.70 17.47
C ARG A 23 -11.20 -26.83 18.45
N ALA A 24 -10.85 -26.53 19.71
CA ALA A 24 -10.76 -27.54 20.75
C ALA A 24 -12.16 -28.08 21.10
N ALA A 25 -13.18 -27.21 21.16
CA ALA A 25 -14.56 -27.57 21.41
C ALA A 25 -15.17 -28.43 20.29
N GLY A 26 -14.86 -28.14 19.02
CA GLY A 26 -15.31 -28.94 17.87
C GLY A 26 -14.50 -30.22 17.59
N GLY A 27 -13.47 -30.52 18.37
CA GLY A 27 -12.39 -31.45 18.02
C GLY A 27 -12.26 -32.71 18.88
N SER A 28 -13.35 -33.39 19.24
CA SER A 28 -13.31 -34.56 20.15
C SER A 28 -12.77 -35.88 19.55
N LYS A 29 -12.43 -35.99 18.24
CA LYS A 29 -12.13 -37.31 17.63
C LYS A 29 -10.81 -37.51 16.88
N ARG A 30 -9.87 -36.55 16.85
CA ARG A 30 -8.59 -36.76 16.12
C ARG A 30 -7.36 -36.29 16.89
N ARG A 31 -7.10 -36.90 18.05
CA ARG A 31 -5.77 -36.83 18.70
C ARG A 31 -4.87 -37.98 18.21
N ARG A 32 -4.33 -37.87 17.00
CA ARG A 32 -3.08 -38.58 16.68
C ARG A 32 -1.90 -37.66 17.02
N ARG A 33 -1.13 -38.08 18.03
CA ARG A 33 0.14 -37.49 18.51
C ARG A 33 1.01 -37.08 17.32
N ARG A 34 1.12 -35.77 17.06
CA ARG A 34 2.21 -35.20 16.24
C ARG A 34 3.24 -34.62 17.19
N GLN A 35 4.32 -35.36 17.41
CA GLN A 35 5.46 -34.94 18.20
C GLN A 35 6.34 -34.02 17.33
N GLY A 36 6.55 -32.80 17.81
CA GLY A 36 7.35 -31.78 17.15
C GLY A 36 7.52 -30.57 18.08
N PRO A 37 8.51 -29.69 17.82
CA PRO A 37 8.84 -28.57 18.70
C PRO A 37 7.66 -27.60 18.85
N ALA A 38 7.49 -27.02 20.05
CA ALA A 38 6.32 -26.22 20.42
C ALA A 38 6.04 -25.04 19.45
N LYS A 39 7.09 -24.39 18.94
CA LYS A 39 7.00 -23.31 17.93
C LYS A 39 6.38 -23.78 16.61
N ARG A 40 6.77 -24.97 16.13
CA ARG A 40 6.22 -25.59 14.91
C ARG A 40 4.77 -25.99 15.12
N ARG A 41 4.41 -26.50 16.31
CA ARG A 41 3.00 -26.79 16.67
C ARG A 41 2.13 -25.53 16.63
N ARG A 42 2.55 -24.43 17.27
CA ARG A 42 1.80 -23.16 17.29
C ARG A 42 1.55 -22.61 15.88
N ARG A 43 2.57 -22.64 15.01
CA ARG A 43 2.40 -22.24 13.60
C ARG A 43 1.32 -23.07 12.89
N VAL A 44 1.36 -24.39 13.04
CA VAL A 44 0.37 -25.30 12.42
C VAL A 44 -1.05 -25.07 12.98
N LEU A 45 -1.17 -24.69 14.25
CA LEU A 45 -2.49 -24.41 14.87
C LEU A 45 -3.15 -23.14 14.31
N LEU A 46 -2.37 -22.08 14.11
CA LEU A 46 -2.87 -20.78 13.64
C LEU A 46 -2.88 -20.66 12.11
N GLU A 47 -2.20 -21.53 11.38
CA GLU A 47 -2.12 -21.47 9.91
C GLU A 47 -3.50 -21.33 9.24
N PRO A 48 -4.56 -22.06 9.65
CA PRO A 48 -5.86 -21.87 9.00
C PRO A 48 -6.55 -20.55 9.33
N LEU A 49 -6.27 -19.96 10.51
CA LEU A 49 -6.74 -18.61 10.84
C LEU A 49 -6.04 -17.58 9.95
N ILE A 50 -4.73 -17.70 9.82
CA ILE A 50 -3.93 -16.83 8.94
C ILE A 50 -4.41 -16.93 7.50
N LYS A 51 -4.68 -18.14 6.99
CA LYS A 51 -5.26 -18.34 5.65
C LYS A 51 -6.67 -17.77 5.50
N THR A 52 -7.42 -17.64 6.59
CA THR A 52 -8.73 -16.98 6.57
C THR A 52 -8.57 -15.47 6.42
N TRP A 53 -7.57 -14.88 7.09
CA TRP A 53 -7.26 -13.45 6.96
C TRP A 53 -6.63 -13.09 5.61
N LEU A 54 -5.75 -13.95 5.08
CA LEU A 54 -5.10 -13.72 3.81
C LEU A 54 -5.98 -14.01 2.59
N ARG A 55 -7.16 -14.60 2.77
CA ARG A 55 -8.01 -14.96 1.63
C ARG A 55 -8.59 -13.70 1.00
N GLY A 56 -8.24 -13.48 -0.25
CA GLY A 56 -8.79 -12.43 -1.08
C GLY A 56 -10.21 -12.72 -1.58
N ARG A 57 -10.95 -11.66 -1.95
CA ARG A 57 -12.18 -11.77 -2.74
C ARG A 57 -11.88 -12.10 -4.21
N ASP A 58 -12.88 -12.59 -4.94
CA ASP A 58 -12.69 -13.20 -6.26
C ASP A 58 -12.33 -12.17 -7.34
N GLU A 59 -12.69 -10.91 -7.14
CA GLU A 59 -12.49 -9.83 -8.09
C GLU A 59 -11.02 -9.40 -8.14
N ASP A 60 -10.44 -9.04 -7.00
CA ASP A 60 -9.16 -8.32 -6.90
C ASP A 60 -8.16 -8.90 -5.89
N ASP A 61 -8.44 -10.05 -5.28
CA ASP A 61 -7.62 -10.66 -4.21
C ASP A 61 -7.57 -9.82 -2.90
N PHE A 62 -8.46 -8.84 -2.72
CA PHE A 62 -8.48 -8.00 -1.52
C PHE A 62 -8.93 -8.78 -0.27
N PRO A 63 -8.17 -8.75 0.85
CA PRO A 63 -8.43 -9.55 2.05
C PRO A 63 -9.53 -8.95 2.94
N VAL A 64 -10.79 -9.02 2.49
CA VAL A 64 -11.97 -8.44 3.17
C VAL A 64 -12.10 -8.86 4.63
N VAL A 65 -11.79 -10.11 4.96
CA VAL A 65 -11.91 -10.61 6.34
C VAL A 65 -10.89 -9.95 7.27
N LEU A 66 -9.65 -9.79 6.80
CA LEU A 66 -8.62 -9.07 7.55
C LEU A 66 -9.00 -7.59 7.69
N GLU A 67 -9.44 -6.95 6.61
CA GLU A 67 -9.88 -5.55 6.63
C GLU A 67 -10.96 -5.31 7.69
N LYS A 68 -12.01 -6.14 7.71
CA LYS A 68 -13.10 -6.05 8.70
C LYS A 68 -12.60 -6.28 10.13
N LEU A 69 -11.71 -7.25 10.32
CA LEU A 69 -11.09 -7.54 11.63
C LEU A 69 -10.29 -6.34 12.14
N LEU A 70 -9.50 -5.69 11.29
CA LEU A 70 -8.70 -4.52 11.64
C LEU A 70 -9.60 -3.32 11.97
N ARG A 71 -10.64 -3.05 11.16
CA ARG A 71 -11.64 -2.03 11.46
C ARG A 71 -12.40 -2.30 12.76
N GLN A 72 -12.64 -3.57 13.10
CA GLN A 72 -13.20 -3.95 14.40
C GLN A 72 -12.23 -3.65 15.55
N SER A 73 -10.94 -3.96 15.39
CA SER A 73 -9.92 -3.62 16.38
C SER A 73 -9.88 -2.12 16.68
N VAL A 74 -10.01 -1.27 15.67
CA VAL A 74 -10.07 0.20 15.84
C VAL A 74 -11.33 0.60 16.63
N ARG A 75 -12.50 0.08 16.26
CA ARG A 75 -13.77 0.40 16.94
C ARG A 75 -13.83 -0.01 18.40
N GLU A 76 -13.16 -1.11 18.77
CA GLU A 76 -13.10 -1.60 20.16
C GLU A 76 -12.06 -0.85 21.02
N PHE A 77 -11.33 0.12 20.46
CA PHE A 77 -10.32 0.85 21.21
C PHE A 77 -10.98 1.76 22.27
N PRO A 78 -10.65 1.62 23.57
CA PRO A 78 -11.45 2.20 24.66
C PRO A 78 -11.25 3.70 24.87
N TYR A 79 -10.22 4.32 24.27
CA TYR A 79 -9.90 5.73 24.50
C TYR A 79 -10.44 6.59 23.35
N HIS A 80 -11.74 6.82 23.34
CA HIS A 80 -12.46 7.49 22.25
C HIS A 80 -12.02 8.94 22.01
N GLU A 81 -11.61 9.64 23.04
CA GLU A 81 -11.16 11.04 22.95
C GLU A 81 -9.74 11.22 22.39
N CYS A 82 -9.01 10.13 22.11
CA CYS A 82 -7.64 10.30 21.64
C CYS A 82 -7.60 10.69 20.16
N SER A 83 -6.75 11.67 19.84
CA SER A 83 -6.59 12.18 18.48
C SER A 83 -6.26 11.09 17.46
N ILE A 84 -5.43 10.11 17.84
CA ILE A 84 -5.08 9.00 16.97
C ILE A 84 -6.31 8.13 16.62
N LEU A 85 -7.22 7.88 17.55
CA LEU A 85 -8.43 7.12 17.24
C LEU A 85 -9.37 7.92 16.36
N GLN A 86 -9.58 9.21 16.66
CA GLN A 86 -10.42 10.09 15.85
C GLN A 86 -9.91 10.16 14.41
N GLN A 87 -8.60 10.30 14.21
CA GLN A 87 -7.99 10.28 12.89
C GLN A 87 -8.19 8.93 12.18
N LEU A 88 -7.93 7.81 12.86
CA LEU A 88 -8.11 6.47 12.29
C LEU A 88 -9.57 6.21 11.88
N VAL A 89 -10.53 6.59 12.73
CA VAL A 89 -11.96 6.41 12.45
C VAL A 89 -12.40 7.32 11.32
N HIS A 90 -11.98 8.58 11.30
CA HIS A 90 -12.29 9.52 10.22
C HIS A 90 -11.83 8.97 8.87
N THR A 91 -10.55 8.59 8.75
CA THR A 91 -9.99 8.03 7.51
C THR A 91 -10.69 6.74 7.11
N LEU A 92 -10.89 5.79 8.02
CA LEU A 92 -11.49 4.48 7.69
C LEU A 92 -12.98 4.57 7.36
N SER A 93 -13.72 5.49 7.99
CA SER A 93 -15.15 5.64 7.75
C SER A 93 -15.47 6.21 6.36
N GLY A 94 -14.58 7.05 5.82
CA GLY A 94 -14.71 7.63 4.48
C GLY A 94 -14.30 6.69 3.35
N VAL A 95 -13.73 5.52 3.65
CA VAL A 95 -13.17 4.59 2.64
C VAL A 95 -13.95 3.28 2.64
N GLU A 96 -14.54 2.95 1.50
CA GLU A 96 -15.20 1.66 1.29
C GLU A 96 -14.23 0.48 1.39
N VAL A 97 -14.74 -0.68 1.78
CA VAL A 97 -13.94 -1.89 1.95
C VAL A 97 -13.41 -2.37 0.58
N GLY A 98 -12.10 -2.33 0.42
CA GLY A 98 -11.41 -2.69 -0.82
C GLY A 98 -10.73 -1.53 -1.53
N ASN A 99 -11.02 -0.30 -1.10
CA ASN A 99 -10.34 0.89 -1.60
C ASN A 99 -9.19 1.27 -0.65
N GLU A 100 -8.22 2.01 -1.18
CA GLU A 100 -7.11 2.56 -0.39
C GLU A 100 -7.52 3.93 0.19
N PRO A 101 -7.07 4.32 1.40
CA PRO A 101 -6.20 3.57 2.30
C PRO A 101 -6.88 2.41 3.04
N SER A 102 -6.26 1.23 2.97
CA SER A 102 -6.73 0.03 3.69
C SER A 102 -6.46 0.11 5.19
N ALA A 103 -7.20 -0.63 6.02
CA ALA A 103 -6.97 -0.64 7.46
C ALA A 103 -5.59 -1.15 7.84
N ILE A 104 -5.01 -2.05 7.04
CA ILE A 104 -3.64 -2.52 7.29
C ILE A 104 -2.61 -1.42 7.02
N SER A 105 -2.74 -0.62 5.96
CA SER A 105 -1.77 0.45 5.65
C SER A 105 -1.80 1.51 6.74
N ILE A 106 -2.99 2.02 7.08
CA ILE A 106 -3.16 3.06 8.10
C ILE A 106 -2.72 2.58 9.48
N LEU A 107 -3.13 1.38 9.91
CA LEU A 107 -2.71 0.86 11.22
C LEU A 107 -1.22 0.62 11.28
N ALA A 108 -0.62 0.16 10.19
CA ALA A 108 0.79 -0.10 10.16
C ALA A 108 1.61 1.21 10.21
N GLU A 109 1.14 2.28 9.58
CA GLU A 109 1.68 3.63 9.75
C GLU A 109 1.51 4.16 11.18
N ALA A 110 0.31 4.03 11.77
CA ALA A 110 0.05 4.44 13.15
C ALA A 110 0.91 3.68 14.17
N VAL A 111 1.24 2.42 13.90
CA VAL A 111 2.11 1.61 14.78
C VAL A 111 3.59 1.91 14.56
N ARG A 112 4.03 2.09 13.31
CA ARG A 112 5.45 2.30 12.97
C ARG A 112 5.88 3.76 13.09
N GLY A 113 4.94 4.70 13.14
CA GLY A 113 5.19 6.14 13.06
C GLY A 113 5.31 6.62 11.61
N GLN A 114 5.14 7.93 11.40
CA GLN A 114 5.43 8.56 10.10
C GLN A 114 6.92 8.44 9.81
N LYS A 115 7.27 7.74 8.73
CA LYS A 115 8.63 7.66 8.20
C LYS A 115 8.72 8.56 6.97
N GLY A 116 9.92 9.10 6.68
CA GLY A 116 10.18 9.90 5.48
C GLY A 116 9.96 9.15 4.17
N PHE A 117 10.36 9.75 3.04
CA PHE A 117 10.02 9.32 1.67
C PHE A 117 10.53 7.91 1.25
N ASP A 118 11.43 7.27 2.00
CA ASP A 118 11.98 5.95 1.66
C ASP A 118 11.10 4.77 2.10
N GLN A 119 9.85 4.75 1.62
CA GLN A 119 8.97 3.61 1.81
C GLN A 119 9.11 2.62 0.65
N GLY A 120 10.03 1.65 0.83
CA GLY A 120 10.04 0.45 0.01
C GLY A 120 8.72 -0.30 0.16
N ALA A 121 8.27 -0.96 -0.92
CA ALA A 121 6.96 -1.60 -0.95
C ALA A 121 6.74 -2.62 0.18
N SER A 122 5.49 -2.80 0.58
CA SER A 122 5.13 -3.70 1.67
C SER A 122 4.88 -5.12 1.20
N CYS A 123 5.17 -6.09 2.07
CA CYS A 123 4.91 -7.49 1.79
C CYS A 123 3.41 -7.77 1.79
N THR A 124 2.87 -8.29 0.69
CA THR A 124 1.44 -8.61 0.55
C THR A 124 0.95 -9.63 1.59
N ALA A 125 1.83 -10.50 2.09
CA ALA A 125 1.43 -11.56 3.03
C ALA A 125 1.55 -11.18 4.52
N CYS A 126 2.40 -10.22 4.88
CA CYS A 126 2.66 -9.89 6.30
C CYS A 126 2.70 -8.39 6.62
N GLY A 127 2.63 -7.53 5.61
CA GLY A 127 2.62 -6.07 5.77
C GLY A 127 3.95 -5.45 6.22
N GLU A 128 5.02 -6.24 6.31
CA GLU A 128 6.36 -5.72 6.63
C GLU A 128 6.85 -4.87 5.44
N PRO A 129 7.36 -3.65 5.69
CA PRO A 129 7.95 -2.81 4.64
C PRO A 129 9.21 -3.45 4.06
N GLN A 130 9.76 -2.82 3.01
CA GLN A 130 11.01 -3.24 2.38
C GLN A 130 10.94 -4.67 1.80
N ALA A 131 9.81 -5.01 1.19
CA ALA A 131 9.64 -6.24 0.44
C ALA A 131 10.28 -6.09 -0.96
N ASP A 132 11.46 -6.69 -1.09
CA ASP A 132 12.32 -6.63 -2.28
C ASP A 132 11.95 -7.63 -3.37
N LYS A 133 11.27 -8.73 -3.02
CA LYS A 133 11.01 -9.84 -3.95
C LYS A 133 9.62 -9.78 -4.56
N ARG A 134 9.57 -9.49 -5.85
CA ARG A 134 8.35 -9.58 -6.66
C ARG A 134 8.01 -11.01 -7.04
N CYS A 135 6.73 -11.30 -7.23
CA CYS A 135 6.33 -12.56 -7.88
C CYS A 135 6.88 -12.57 -9.31
N SER A 136 7.63 -13.62 -9.66
CA SER A 136 8.28 -13.73 -10.98
C SER A 136 7.27 -13.82 -12.14
N ALA A 137 6.08 -14.35 -11.89
CA ALA A 137 5.05 -14.55 -12.90
C ALA A 137 4.26 -13.26 -13.19
N CYS A 138 3.66 -12.64 -12.17
CA CYS A 138 2.81 -11.47 -12.38
C CYS A 138 3.53 -10.12 -12.21
N LYS A 139 4.64 -10.07 -11.48
CA LYS A 139 5.38 -8.85 -11.11
C LYS A 139 4.59 -7.79 -10.31
N SER A 140 3.30 -8.00 -10.06
CA SER A 140 2.41 -7.05 -9.36
C SER A 140 2.40 -7.13 -7.83
N VAL A 141 2.86 -8.23 -7.23
CA VAL A 141 2.86 -8.41 -5.75
C VAL A 141 4.28 -8.65 -5.23
N GLN A 142 4.53 -8.24 -3.98
CA GLN A 142 5.85 -8.30 -3.33
C GLN A 142 5.81 -9.07 -2.01
N TYR A 143 6.92 -9.72 -1.69
CA TYR A 143 7.08 -10.52 -0.49
C TYR A 143 8.45 -10.28 0.14
N CYS A 144 8.57 -10.46 1.45
CA CYS A 144 9.89 -10.52 2.11
C CYS A 144 10.73 -11.72 1.61
N GLY A 145 10.07 -12.75 1.07
CA GLY A 145 10.71 -13.94 0.52
C GLY A 145 9.79 -15.13 0.39
N VAL A 146 10.39 -16.27 0.03
CA VAL A 146 9.71 -17.53 -0.26
C VAL A 146 8.70 -17.98 0.82
N PRO A 147 8.95 -17.81 2.14
CA PRO A 147 7.97 -18.20 3.15
C PRO A 147 6.65 -17.43 3.05
N CYS A 148 6.70 -16.12 2.81
CA CYS A 148 5.52 -15.27 2.66
C CYS A 148 4.77 -15.58 1.36
N GLN A 149 5.51 -15.82 0.27
CA GLN A 149 4.93 -16.25 -0.99
C GLN A 149 4.18 -17.58 -0.84
N LYS A 150 4.80 -18.59 -0.22
CA LYS A 150 4.15 -19.91 0.01
C LYS A 150 2.91 -19.80 0.90
N LEU A 151 2.93 -18.92 1.89
CA LEU A 151 1.82 -18.68 2.79
C LEU A 151 0.62 -18.04 2.05
N HIS A 152 0.87 -17.13 1.13
CA HIS A 152 -0.15 -16.42 0.35
C HIS A 152 -0.61 -17.16 -0.91
N TRP A 153 0.21 -18.08 -1.43
CA TRP A 153 0.00 -18.74 -2.74
C TRP A 153 -1.39 -19.36 -2.94
N PHE A 154 -2.03 -19.85 -1.88
CA PHE A 154 -3.34 -20.51 -1.98
C PHE A 154 -4.45 -19.60 -2.54
N THR A 155 -4.39 -18.28 -2.30
CA THR A 155 -5.31 -17.29 -2.87
C THR A 155 -4.71 -16.68 -4.14
N HIS A 156 -3.46 -16.22 -4.05
CA HIS A 156 -2.80 -15.48 -5.13
C HIS A 156 -2.76 -16.25 -6.45
N LYS A 157 -2.57 -17.58 -6.43
CA LYS A 157 -2.49 -18.40 -7.66
C LYS A 157 -3.71 -18.24 -8.58
N ARG A 158 -4.88 -17.91 -8.02
CA ARG A 158 -6.13 -17.71 -8.77
C ARG A 158 -6.11 -16.39 -9.56
N HIS A 159 -5.40 -15.39 -9.04
CA HIS A 159 -5.35 -14.03 -9.58
C HIS A 159 -4.04 -13.75 -10.33
N CYS A 160 -2.99 -14.56 -10.10
CA CYS A 160 -1.65 -14.36 -10.65
C CYS A 160 -1.63 -14.20 -12.18
N ALA A 161 -2.39 -15.03 -12.91
CA ALA A 161 -2.47 -14.94 -14.37
C ALA A 161 -3.12 -13.62 -14.83
N ARG A 162 -4.23 -13.21 -14.21
CA ARG A 162 -4.89 -11.93 -14.50
C ARG A 162 -3.94 -10.75 -14.24
N LEU A 163 -3.30 -10.75 -13.07
CA LEU A 163 -2.34 -9.72 -12.68
C LEU A 163 -1.14 -9.62 -13.64
N ALA A 164 -0.69 -10.75 -14.20
CA ALA A 164 0.39 -10.76 -15.19
C ALA A 164 -0.01 -10.07 -16.49
N GLU A 165 -1.24 -10.29 -16.96
CA GLU A 165 -1.77 -9.62 -18.14
C GLU A 165 -1.99 -8.12 -17.91
N GLU A 166 -2.50 -7.73 -16.74
CA GLU A 166 -2.62 -6.33 -16.34
C GLU A 166 -1.26 -5.63 -16.30
N TYR A 167 -0.23 -6.30 -15.76
CA TYR A 167 1.13 -5.77 -15.73
C TYR A 167 1.68 -5.52 -17.14
N LYS A 168 1.48 -6.46 -18.08
CA LYS A 168 1.90 -6.29 -19.48
C LYS A 168 1.17 -5.14 -20.16
N LYS A 169 -0.14 -5.02 -19.96
CA LYS A 169 -0.93 -3.90 -20.50
C LYS A 169 -0.45 -2.55 -19.96
N ALA A 170 -0.19 -2.47 -18.65
CA ALA A 170 0.32 -1.26 -18.03
C ALA A 170 1.71 -0.87 -18.55
N LEU A 171 2.59 -1.85 -18.83
CA LEU A 171 3.87 -1.57 -19.48
C LEU A 171 3.71 -1.04 -20.90
N ALA A 172 2.88 -1.69 -21.73
CA ALA A 172 2.65 -1.25 -23.10
C ALA A 172 2.04 0.16 -23.16
N GLN A 173 1.15 0.50 -22.23
CA GLN A 173 0.59 1.84 -22.11
C GLN A 173 1.64 2.89 -21.74
N LYS A 174 2.54 2.58 -20.80
CA LYS A 174 3.64 3.48 -20.45
C LYS A 174 4.60 3.69 -21.61
N GLU A 175 4.96 2.62 -22.32
CA GLU A 175 5.82 2.70 -23.50
C GLU A 175 5.17 3.52 -24.64
N ALA A 176 3.84 3.45 -24.80
CA ALA A 176 3.13 4.28 -25.79
C ALA A 176 3.13 5.76 -25.37
N GLN A 177 2.84 6.05 -24.10
CA GLN A 177 2.86 7.42 -23.56
C GLN A 177 4.25 8.07 -23.66
N GLU A 178 5.31 7.32 -23.36
CA GLU A 178 6.69 7.83 -23.46
C GLU A 178 7.11 8.13 -24.91
N LYS A 179 6.60 7.39 -25.89
CA LYS A 179 6.83 7.65 -27.32
C LYS A 179 6.07 8.88 -27.82
N GLU A 180 4.85 9.08 -27.37
CA GLU A 180 4.07 10.29 -27.69
C GLU A 180 4.73 11.54 -27.10
N SER A 181 5.18 11.50 -25.84
CA SER A 181 5.87 12.64 -25.21
C SER A 181 7.22 12.98 -25.84
N THR A 182 7.98 12.00 -26.34
CA THR A 182 9.27 12.25 -27.01
C THR A 182 9.12 12.77 -28.45
N THR A 183 7.97 12.53 -29.10
CA THR A 183 7.68 13.05 -30.44
C THR A 183 7.26 14.53 -30.41
N GLU A 184 6.61 14.97 -29.32
CA GLU A 184 6.24 16.38 -29.10
C GLU A 184 7.45 17.28 -28.74
N GLU A 185 8.44 16.77 -27.99
CA GLU A 185 9.68 17.54 -27.69
C GLU A 185 10.58 17.74 -28.92
N GLN A 186 10.70 16.72 -29.79
CA GLN A 186 11.51 16.83 -31.03
C GLN A 186 10.91 17.75 -32.10
N THR A 187 9.59 17.96 -32.10
CA THR A 187 8.93 18.88 -33.04
C THR A 187 9.07 20.35 -32.63
N THR A 188 9.42 20.64 -31.37
CA THR A 188 9.67 22.01 -30.89
C THR A 188 11.11 22.51 -31.12
N GLU A 189 12.11 21.63 -31.24
CA GLU A 189 13.51 22.04 -31.44
C GLU A 189 13.92 22.22 -32.93
N GLU A 190 13.19 21.61 -33.88
CA GLU A 190 13.48 21.79 -35.32
C GLU A 190 12.93 23.10 -35.93
N SER A 191 12.27 23.96 -35.13
CA SER A 191 11.74 25.26 -35.60
C SER A 191 12.61 26.49 -35.27
N SER A 192 13.84 26.33 -34.77
CA SER A 192 14.71 27.47 -34.43
C SER A 192 16.11 27.47 -35.05
N ASN A 193 16.31 26.88 -36.24
CA ASN A 193 17.54 27.09 -37.01
C ASN A 193 17.26 27.64 -38.41
N GLY A 194 17.18 28.97 -38.48
CA GLY A 194 17.20 29.77 -39.71
C GLY A 194 17.58 31.23 -39.43
N CYS A 195 18.86 31.55 -39.62
CA CYS A 195 19.45 32.90 -39.71
C CYS A 195 20.62 32.76 -40.72
N PRO A 196 20.98 33.72 -41.62
CA PRO A 196 21.15 35.18 -41.42
C PRO A 196 20.64 36.03 -42.63
N ASP A 197 20.75 37.36 -42.82
CA ASP A 197 21.60 38.44 -42.28
C ASP A 197 21.05 39.85 -42.65
N GLU A 198 21.50 40.86 -41.88
CA GLU A 198 21.71 42.32 -42.11
C GLU A 198 20.80 43.26 -42.97
N SER A 199 20.36 44.38 -42.35
CA SER A 199 20.92 45.74 -42.59
C SER A 199 20.23 46.86 -41.79
N ASP A 200 21.07 47.57 -41.02
CA ASP A 200 21.16 49.02 -40.78
C ASP A 200 19.92 49.95 -40.83
N ASN A 201 19.65 50.66 -39.72
CA ASN A 201 19.50 52.12 -39.75
C ASN A 201 19.60 52.76 -38.35
N THR A 202 20.17 53.96 -38.33
CA THR A 202 20.68 54.74 -37.21
C THR A 202 19.65 55.71 -36.57
N GLN A 203 19.94 56.05 -35.30
CA GLN A 203 19.67 57.30 -34.55
C GLN A 203 18.22 57.80 -34.33
N SER A 204 17.81 57.95 -33.06
CA SER A 204 17.61 59.29 -32.48
C SER A 204 17.44 59.29 -30.96
N THR A 205 17.99 60.33 -30.35
CA THR A 205 18.08 60.70 -28.93
C THR A 205 16.77 61.30 -28.39
N SER A 206 16.46 61.10 -27.10
CA SER A 206 16.05 62.19 -26.21
C SER A 206 15.88 61.72 -24.75
N GLU A 207 16.66 62.30 -23.85
CA GLU A 207 16.40 62.39 -22.40
C GLU A 207 15.10 63.14 -22.10
N CYS A 208 14.40 62.78 -21.01
CA CYS A 208 14.21 63.66 -19.85
C CYS A 208 13.22 63.10 -18.80
N ALA A 209 13.63 63.26 -17.54
CA ALA A 209 12.84 63.70 -16.38
C ALA A 209 11.87 62.74 -15.65
N SER A 210 12.39 62.18 -14.55
CA SER A 210 11.93 62.36 -13.15
C SER A 210 10.43 62.27 -12.77
N GLY A 211 10.15 61.39 -11.81
CA GLY A 211 8.96 61.46 -10.95
C GLY A 211 8.91 60.30 -9.94
N THR A 212 9.21 60.60 -8.67
CA THR A 212 9.24 59.73 -7.48
C THR A 212 7.85 59.27 -6.98
N PRO A 213 7.77 58.34 -6.00
CA PRO A 213 6.60 57.52 -5.70
C PRO A 213 5.67 58.13 -4.64
N ILE A 214 4.42 57.65 -4.57
CA ILE A 214 3.53 57.86 -3.43
C ILE A 214 2.87 56.54 -3.00
N GLU A 215 2.97 56.29 -1.71
CA GLU A 215 2.45 55.19 -0.90
C GLU A 215 0.93 55.21 -0.66
N THR A 216 0.44 54.07 -0.13
CA THR A 216 -0.69 53.88 0.80
C THR A 216 -2.13 53.96 0.29
N ALA A 217 -2.89 52.88 0.50
CA ALA A 217 -3.53 52.58 1.79
C ALA A 217 -3.71 51.07 1.99
#